data_AF-A0A961HZF3-F1
#
_entry.id   AF-A0A961HZF3-F1
#
_cell.length_a   1.000
_cell.length_b   1.000
_cell.length_c   1.000
_cell.angle_alpha   90.00
_cell.angle_beta   90.00
_cell.angle_gamma   90.00
#
_symmetry.space_group_name_H-M   'P 1'
#
loop_
_entity.id
_entity.type
_entity.pdbx_description
1 polymer ?
#
loop_
_entity_poly.entity_id
_entity_poly.type
_entity_poly.pdbx_seq_one_letter_code
_entity_poly.pdbx_strand_id
1 'polypeptide(L)'
;MRLTCPNCEARYEIPDEVIPLDGRDVECSNCGRIWFQTHADHPEATAADGEDSTGAAESSAEPTHAEEVALAPEDETVAEAAEAAE
;
A
#
# COMPACT_ATOMS: atom_id res chain seq x y z
N MET A 1 -11.91 -8.19 21.48
CA MET A 1 -11.18 -7.17 20.68
C MET A 1 -12.06 -6.46 19.63
N ARG A 2 -11.62 -5.31 19.09
CA ARG A 2 -12.31 -4.55 18.03
C ARG A 2 -11.46 -4.50 16.76
N LEU A 3 -12.06 -4.82 15.62
CA LEU A 3 -11.44 -4.76 14.30
C LEU A 3 -11.98 -3.58 13.50
N THR A 4 -11.14 -2.95 12.69
CA THR A 4 -11.54 -1.90 11.75
C THR A 4 -11.08 -2.27 10.35
N CYS A 5 -12.01 -2.32 9.40
CA CYS A 5 -11.66 -2.61 8.00
C CYS A 5 -10.84 -1.43 7.43
N PRO A 6 -9.64 -1.68 6.85
CA PRO A 6 -8.80 -0.62 6.29
C PRO A 6 -9.29 -0.10 4.92
N ASN A 7 -10.43 -0.57 4.42
CA ASN A 7 -11.00 -0.12 3.14
C ASN A 7 -12.20 0.80 3.29
N CYS A 8 -13.16 0.39 4.11
CA CYS A 8 -14.46 1.03 4.25
C CYS A 8 -14.72 1.50 5.68
N GLU A 9 -13.72 1.36 6.57
CA GLU A 9 -13.74 1.85 7.95
C GLU A 9 -14.84 1.23 8.84
N ALA A 10 -15.49 0.16 8.36
CA ALA A 10 -16.44 -0.61 9.15
C ALA A 10 -15.77 -1.18 10.41
N ARG A 11 -16.46 -1.09 11.54
CA ARG A 11 -16.01 -1.66 12.82
C ARG A 11 -16.74 -2.96 13.11
N TYR A 12 -16.00 -3.95 13.61
CA TYR A 12 -16.50 -5.23 14.06
C TYR A 12 -16.05 -5.50 15.49
N GLU A 13 -16.99 -5.90 16.35
CA GLU A 13 -16.71 -6.29 17.72
C GLU A 13 -16.74 -7.81 17.82
N ILE A 14 -15.63 -8.40 18.23
CA ILE A 14 -15.45 -9.86 18.27
C ILE A 14 -14.78 -10.28 19.58
N PRO A 15 -15.12 -11.45 20.12
CA PRO A 15 -14.40 -12.00 21.27
C PRO A 15 -13.01 -12.49 20.84
N ASP A 16 -12.05 -12.42 21.73
CA ASP A 16 -10.62 -12.67 21.44
C ASP A 16 -10.37 -14.14 21.05
N GLU A 17 -11.23 -15.05 21.50
CA GLU A 17 -11.22 -16.48 21.19
C GLU A 17 -11.32 -16.81 19.68
N VAL A 18 -11.85 -15.88 18.86
CA VAL A 18 -12.02 -16.13 17.40
C VAL A 18 -10.76 -15.83 16.59
N ILE A 19 -9.79 -15.15 17.18
CA ILE A 19 -8.47 -14.90 16.60
C ILE A 19 -7.46 -15.76 17.36
N PRO A 20 -6.88 -16.80 16.76
CA PRO A 20 -5.86 -17.59 17.44
C PRO A 20 -4.58 -16.78 17.65
N LEU A 21 -3.71 -17.23 18.56
CA LEU A 21 -2.44 -16.56 18.88
C LEU A 21 -1.52 -16.37 17.67
N ASP A 22 -1.59 -17.27 16.69
CA ASP A 22 -0.86 -17.20 15.42
C ASP A 22 -1.41 -16.13 14.46
N GLY A 23 -2.57 -15.55 14.78
CA GLY A 23 -3.32 -14.65 13.90
C GLY A 23 -4.18 -15.40 12.87
N ARG A 24 -4.98 -14.63 12.11
CA ARG A 24 -5.90 -15.18 11.10
C ARG A 24 -6.24 -14.14 10.03
N ASP A 25 -6.52 -14.61 8.82
CA ASP A 25 -7.19 -13.83 7.76
C ASP A 25 -8.66 -13.55 8.07
N VAL A 26 -9.04 -12.28 8.01
CA VAL A 26 -10.40 -11.79 8.24
C VAL A 26 -10.93 -11.11 7.00
N GLU A 27 -12.18 -11.39 6.66
CA GLU A 27 -12.89 -10.81 5.53
C GLU A 27 -13.94 -9.79 6.02
N CYS A 28 -13.95 -8.61 5.40
CA CYS A 28 -14.94 -7.59 5.68
C CYS A 28 -16.26 -7.95 5.02
N SER A 29 -17.33 -8.16 5.80
CA SER A 29 -18.67 -8.45 5.25
C SER A 29 -19.31 -7.27 4.52
N ASN A 30 -18.76 -6.05 4.63
CA ASN A 30 -19.29 -4.87 3.95
C ASN A 30 -18.69 -4.68 2.55
N CYS A 31 -17.37 -4.81 2.40
CA CYS A 31 -16.69 -4.59 1.11
C CYS A 31 -15.89 -5.77 0.57
N GLY A 32 -15.81 -6.89 1.31
CA GLY A 32 -15.08 -8.10 0.91
C GLY A 32 -13.57 -8.01 1.02
N ARG A 33 -12.99 -6.93 1.59
CA ARG A 33 -11.54 -6.86 1.80
C ARG A 33 -11.10 -7.91 2.81
N ILE A 34 -10.10 -8.69 2.44
CA ILE A 34 -9.41 -9.65 3.31
C ILE A 34 -8.12 -9.01 3.83
N TRP A 35 -7.86 -9.15 5.12
CA TRP A 35 -6.59 -8.72 5.74
C TRP A 35 -6.23 -9.63 6.91
N PHE A 36 -4.95 -9.64 7.28
CA PHE A 36 -4.46 -10.45 8.39
C PHE A 36 -4.63 -9.71 9.72
N GLN A 37 -5.15 -10.39 10.74
CA GLN A 37 -5.25 -9.88 12.10
C GLN A 37 -4.49 -10.75 13.09
N THR A 38 -3.64 -10.10 13.89
CA THR A 38 -2.95 -10.69 15.02
C THR A 38 -3.84 -10.72 16.27
N HIS A 39 -3.52 -11.61 17.21
CA HIS A 39 -4.23 -11.70 18.48
C HIS A 39 -3.94 -10.47 19.36
N ALA A 40 -4.92 -10.06 20.18
CA ALA A 40 -4.79 -8.89 21.05
C ALA A 40 -3.64 -8.99 22.08
N ASP A 41 -3.22 -10.20 22.43
CA ASP A 41 -2.10 -10.47 23.35
C ASP A 41 -0.72 -10.39 22.67
N HIS A 42 -0.68 -10.45 21.34
CA HIS A 42 0.49 -10.18 20.51
C HIS A 42 0.21 -8.96 19.61
N PRO A 43 0.15 -7.75 20.20
CA PRO A 43 0.19 -6.55 19.40
C PRO A 43 1.60 -6.47 18.79
N GLU A 44 1.76 -6.93 17.55
CA GLU A 44 2.89 -6.50 16.73
C GLU A 44 2.82 -4.97 16.71
N ALA A 45 3.83 -4.34 17.32
CA ALA A 45 3.86 -2.91 17.58
C ALA A 45 4.02 -2.13 16.26
N THR A 46 2.98 -2.04 15.43
CA THR A 46 2.87 -1.16 14.26
C THR A 46 1.39 -1.10 13.84
N ALA A 47 0.56 -0.35 14.55
CA ALA A 47 -0.75 0.10 14.04
C ALA A 47 -1.30 1.33 14.79
N ALA A 48 -0.43 2.15 15.36
CA ALA A 48 -0.82 3.40 16.01
C ALA A 48 0.35 4.39 15.95
N ASP A 49 0.61 4.93 14.77
CA ASP A 49 1.04 6.33 14.67
C ASP A 49 0.60 6.87 13.32
N GLY A 50 -0.61 7.42 13.29
CA GLY A 50 -0.78 8.63 12.54
C GLY A 50 -0.84 9.73 13.59
N GLU A 51 0.23 10.51 13.76
CA GLU A 51 0.24 11.98 13.87
C GLU A 51 1.69 12.50 13.75
N ASP A 52 2.18 12.77 12.54
CA ASP A 52 3.09 13.91 12.31
C ASP A 52 2.68 14.63 11.03
N SER A 53 1.63 15.43 11.15
CA SER A 53 1.42 16.60 10.31
C SER A 53 1.95 17.82 11.07
N THR A 54 3.23 18.14 10.88
CA THR A 54 3.77 19.51 11.03
C THR A 54 4.94 19.64 10.05
N GLY A 55 4.81 20.39 8.95
CA GLY A 55 4.94 21.83 9.01
C GLY A 55 6.33 22.24 8.50
N ALA A 56 6.36 22.61 7.21
CA ALA A 56 7.36 23.40 6.47
C ALA A 56 8.65 23.85 7.18
N ALA A 57 9.80 23.55 6.56
CA ALA A 57 10.90 24.51 6.45
C ALA A 57 11.78 24.19 5.23
N GLU A 58 11.61 25.04 4.22
CA GLU A 58 12.49 25.30 3.09
C GLU A 58 13.99 25.16 3.46
N SER A 59 14.69 24.21 2.84
CA SER A 59 16.15 24.32 2.70
C SER A 59 16.49 24.12 1.25
N SER A 60 16.55 25.26 0.57
CA SER A 60 17.18 25.45 -0.71
C SER A 60 18.53 24.72 -0.74
N ALA A 61 18.58 23.69 -1.56
CA ALA A 61 19.81 23.18 -2.14
C ALA A 61 19.44 22.89 -3.59
N GLU A 62 19.65 23.86 -4.46
CA GLU A 62 19.73 23.62 -5.89
C GLU A 62 20.96 22.72 -6.13
N PRO A 63 20.83 21.43 -6.48
CA PRO A 63 21.89 20.79 -7.22
C PRO A 63 21.86 21.42 -8.61
N THR A 64 22.76 22.37 -8.83
CA THR A 64 23.21 22.78 -10.15
C THR A 64 23.80 21.54 -10.84
N HIS A 65 22.96 20.73 -11.48
CA HIS A 65 23.41 19.73 -12.45
C HIS A 65 23.03 20.22 -13.83
N ALA A 66 23.75 21.26 -14.25
CA ALA A 66 24.05 21.48 -15.64
C ALA A 66 25.10 20.43 -16.03
N GLU A 67 24.63 19.27 -16.43
CA GLU A 67 25.35 18.32 -17.29
C GLU A 67 24.22 17.64 -18.09
N GLU A 68 23.77 18.28 -19.18
CA GLU A 68 24.33 18.00 -20.50
C GLU A 68 24.61 16.50 -20.66
N VAL A 69 23.59 15.71 -21.00
CA VAL A 69 23.67 14.84 -22.19
C VAL A 69 22.25 14.71 -22.73
N ALA A 70 21.95 15.51 -23.75
CA ALA A 70 20.93 15.16 -24.72
C ALA A 70 21.26 13.79 -25.31
N LEU A 71 20.27 12.93 -25.48
CA LEU A 71 19.92 12.25 -26.74
C LEU A 71 18.82 11.23 -26.44
N ALA A 72 17.81 11.24 -27.30
CA ALA A 72 16.48 10.66 -27.12
C ALA A 72 16.48 9.15 -26.89
N PRO A 73 15.48 8.60 -26.18
CA PRO A 73 15.17 7.18 -26.28
C PRO A 73 14.78 6.89 -27.73
N GLU A 74 15.61 6.10 -28.39
CA GLU A 74 15.37 5.50 -29.69
C GLU A 74 14.05 4.71 -29.67
N ASP A 75 13.05 5.34 -30.27
CA ASP A 75 11.82 4.74 -30.78
C ASP A 75 12.19 3.68 -31.82
N GLU A 76 12.21 2.40 -31.42
CA GLU A 76 12.16 1.29 -32.37
C GLU A 76 11.43 0.08 -31.76
N THR A 77 10.17 0.29 -31.36
CA THR A 77 9.18 -0.80 -31.28
C THR A 77 8.18 -0.64 -32.42
N VAL A 78 8.57 -1.04 -33.64
CA VAL A 78 7.63 -1.63 -34.62
C VAL A 78 8.42 -2.59 -35.52
N ALA A 79 8.79 -3.76 -34.99
CA ALA A 79 9.21 -4.90 -35.81
C ALA A 79 8.00 -5.83 -36.04
N GLU A 80 7.71 -6.02 -37.33
CA GLU A 80 6.91 -7.10 -37.95
C GLU A 80 5.40 -7.14 -37.68
N ALA A 81 4.60 -6.66 -38.64
CA ALA A 81 4.10 -7.38 -39.83
C ALA A 81 2.93 -8.33 -39.46
N ALA A 82 1.68 -7.95 -39.70
CA ALA A 82 1.05 -7.99 -41.03
C ALA A 82 1.31 -9.31 -41.76
N GLU A 83 0.68 -10.39 -41.31
CA GLU A 83 0.25 -11.44 -42.23
C GLU A 83 -1.23 -11.74 -41.98
N ALA A 84 -2.06 -11.04 -42.74
CA ALA A 84 -3.40 -11.48 -43.11
C ALA A 84 -3.26 -12.13 -44.48
N ALA A 85 -3.58 -13.42 -44.60
CA ALA A 85 -4.22 -14.05 -45.76
C ALA A 85 -4.18 -15.58 -45.62
N GLU A 86 -5.38 -16.17 -45.70
CA GLU A 86 -5.71 -17.52 -46.19
C GLU A 86 -5.63 -18.73 -45.24
#